data_AF-A0A1Z5STE6-F1
#
_entry.id   AF-A0A1Z5STE6-F1
#
_cell.length_a   1.000
_cell.length_b   1.000
_cell.length_c   1.000
_cell.angle_alpha   90.00
_cell.angle_beta   90.00
_cell.angle_gamma   90.00
#
_symmetry.space_group_name_H-M   'P 1'
#
loop_
_entity.id
_entity.type
_entity.pdbx_description
1 polymer ?
#
loop_
_entity_poly.entity_id
_entity_poly.type
_entity_poly.pdbx_seq_one_letter_code
_entity_poly.pdbx_strand_id
1 'polypeptide(L)'
;MAENQKDWLASPPSDCCLNSHMHQGSPRGVLQDVAGLETYISRPLQEKNNGHILLYFPDVWGMFKNGLLIMDSFADAGYLVIGRDYFRGDPVWKHRKDRHDKTTDPDFDYEAWKTKHTSFADKQVPEWTRCVKETFGGQDTKYACVGYVTRIRFLLETSDGQKETFLLATKMYIKSSLLLSAAIATAHFKPSYYENVPHTRDYFYSGGHYVPDGSGGHVFSEQMYTEHLKPVGGARQPHPMVFIHGQAQTGTNFLNKPDGGNGWASYFLAQGYELYIVDQTFRGRSAWRPGAGADEPSTYSAEIIEQRFTNPEAYNQWPQASTHTQWPGNGTIGDPIFDAFYASNVQFISNETYQQSGVQAAGAKLLDRIGKPVILVGHSQGGLMPPLIADIRPNLTEAIILIEPSGPPFTNAVTSNASARPWGIVDIPITYEPAVSDPTTDLHKQMYPVPDNATEYLVPCTLQAETPAPRQLVNLAPKPILLVTTQASYHAPYDYCTAKYYQQAGCSKAKHLHLPDAGVYGNGHMVFLEKNSNVVAGLLQDWVAKL
;
A
#
# COMPACT_ATOMS: atom_id res chain seq x y z
N MET A 1 -34.76 1.10 -16.51
CA MET A 1 -35.22 0.13 -15.51
C MET A 1 -33.97 -0.39 -14.81
N ALA A 2 -33.79 -0.04 -13.54
CA ALA A 2 -32.63 -0.41 -12.75
C ALA A 2 -32.81 -1.84 -12.21
N GLU A 3 -31.84 -2.71 -12.43
CA GLU A 3 -31.77 -4.00 -11.73
C GLU A 3 -30.88 -3.85 -10.48
N ASN A 4 -31.52 -4.01 -9.33
CA ASN A 4 -30.97 -3.98 -7.98
C ASN A 4 -29.77 -4.93 -7.81
N GLN A 5 -28.59 -4.38 -7.52
CA GLN A 5 -27.46 -5.13 -6.98
C GLN A 5 -27.73 -5.39 -5.49
N LYS A 6 -27.95 -6.65 -5.12
CA LYS A 6 -28.28 -7.09 -3.75
C LYS A 6 -27.09 -6.90 -2.80
N ASP A 7 -27.35 -6.30 -1.65
CA ASP A 7 -26.45 -6.20 -0.51
C ASP A 7 -26.11 -7.59 0.07
N TRP A 8 -24.82 -7.96 0.08
CA TRP A 8 -24.31 -9.13 0.79
C TRP A 8 -23.20 -8.70 1.75
N LEU A 9 -23.29 -9.08 3.03
CA LEU A 9 -22.24 -8.85 4.05
C LEU A 9 -20.97 -9.68 3.82
N ALA A 10 -21.07 -10.76 3.05
CA ALA A 10 -19.95 -11.54 2.54
C ALA A 10 -20.25 -11.93 1.09
N SER A 11 -19.28 -11.70 0.19
CA SER A 11 -19.42 -12.06 -1.22
C SER A 11 -19.70 -13.56 -1.39
N PRO A 12 -20.42 -13.97 -2.46
CA PRO A 12 -20.53 -15.37 -2.81
C PRO A 12 -19.15 -16.03 -2.89
N PRO A 13 -19.04 -17.33 -2.55
CA PRO A 13 -17.76 -18.03 -2.62
C PRO A 13 -17.09 -17.84 -3.99
N SER A 14 -15.91 -17.24 -4.00
CA SER A 14 -15.07 -17.08 -5.20
C SER A 14 -13.80 -17.92 -5.06
N ASP A 15 -12.87 -17.80 -6.01
CA ASP A 15 -11.63 -18.59 -6.04
C ASP A 15 -10.80 -18.45 -4.74
N CYS A 16 -10.90 -17.32 -4.04
CA CYS A 16 -10.26 -17.14 -2.74
C CYS A 16 -10.77 -18.11 -1.65
N CYS A 17 -12.01 -18.61 -1.77
CA CYS A 17 -12.58 -19.62 -0.88
C CYS A 17 -12.06 -21.04 -1.17
N LEU A 18 -11.29 -21.22 -2.26
CA LEU A 18 -10.64 -22.46 -2.63
C LEU A 18 -9.14 -22.46 -2.27
N ASN A 19 -8.58 -21.30 -1.89
CA ASN A 19 -7.19 -21.17 -1.48
C ASN A 19 -7.01 -21.60 -0.02
N SER A 20 -6.02 -22.47 0.22
CA SER A 20 -5.66 -22.92 1.56
C SER A 20 -4.54 -22.04 2.12
N HIS A 21 -4.67 -21.59 3.38
CA HIS A 21 -3.62 -20.81 4.07
C HIS A 21 -3.11 -21.59 5.29
N MET A 22 -1.78 -21.78 5.36
CA MET A 22 -1.11 -22.39 6.52
C MET A 22 -0.63 -21.29 7.48
N HIS A 23 -1.21 -21.25 8.67
CA HIS A 23 -0.77 -20.41 9.77
C HIS A 23 0.51 -21.00 10.38
N GLN A 24 1.48 -20.13 10.69
CA GLN A 24 2.71 -20.48 11.41
C GLN A 24 2.63 -20.02 12.87
N GLY A 25 3.33 -20.72 13.77
CA GLY A 25 3.32 -20.43 15.22
C GLY A 25 3.14 -21.69 16.06
N SER A 26 2.95 -21.52 17.37
CA SER A 26 2.60 -22.60 18.30
C SER A 26 1.25 -22.30 18.94
N PRO A 27 0.30 -23.26 18.95
CA PRO A 27 -0.99 -23.08 19.62
C PRO A 27 -0.82 -22.67 21.08
N ARG A 28 -1.55 -21.65 21.54
CA ARG A 28 -1.42 -21.09 22.90
C ARG A 28 -2.63 -21.33 23.82
N GLY A 29 -3.71 -21.87 23.28
CA GLY A 29 -4.90 -22.25 24.03
C GLY A 29 -4.71 -23.53 24.85
N VAL A 30 -5.72 -23.87 25.64
CA VAL A 30 -5.70 -25.02 26.55
C VAL A 30 -6.76 -26.04 26.13
N LEU A 31 -6.45 -27.33 26.30
CA LEU A 31 -7.43 -28.40 26.16
C LEU A 31 -8.12 -28.63 27.52
N GLN A 32 -9.45 -28.63 27.52
CA GLN A 32 -10.28 -28.84 28.69
C GLN A 32 -11.48 -29.73 28.33
N ASP A 33 -11.94 -30.55 29.27
CA ASP A 33 -13.20 -31.28 29.13
C ASP A 33 -14.41 -30.35 29.33
N VAL A 34 -15.32 -30.34 28.36
CA VAL A 34 -16.62 -29.66 28.45
C VAL A 34 -17.70 -30.65 27.99
N ALA A 35 -18.58 -31.07 28.90
CA ALA A 35 -19.62 -32.08 28.66
C ALA A 35 -19.08 -33.48 28.28
N GLY A 36 -17.93 -33.91 28.84
CA GLY A 36 -17.31 -35.20 28.51
C GLY A 36 -16.58 -35.18 27.16
N LEU A 37 -16.23 -33.98 26.68
CA LEU A 37 -15.69 -33.73 25.36
C LEU A 37 -14.47 -32.81 25.43
N GLU A 38 -13.32 -33.30 24.99
CA GLU A 38 -12.09 -32.51 24.88
C GLU A 38 -12.30 -31.31 23.94
N THR A 39 -12.04 -30.12 24.46
CA THR A 39 -12.36 -28.82 23.87
C THR A 39 -11.15 -27.90 23.98
N TYR A 40 -10.76 -27.29 22.87
CA TYR A 40 -9.69 -26.29 22.84
C TYR A 40 -10.28 -24.90 23.14
N ILE A 41 -9.67 -24.21 24.09
CA ILE A 41 -10.09 -22.90 24.57
C ILE A 41 -8.93 -21.93 24.40
N SER A 42 -9.12 -20.93 23.54
CA SER A 42 -8.18 -19.83 23.35
C SER A 42 -8.77 -18.54 23.92
N ARG A 43 -8.07 -17.95 24.89
CA ARG A 43 -8.52 -16.75 25.59
C ARG A 43 -7.90 -15.50 24.96
N PRO A 44 -8.65 -14.39 24.89
CA PRO A 44 -8.09 -13.11 24.45
C PRO A 44 -7.14 -12.57 25.52
N LEU A 45 -6.25 -11.67 25.11
CA LEU A 45 -5.50 -10.84 26.06
C LEU A 45 -6.49 -9.99 26.87
N GLN A 46 -6.20 -9.75 28.15
CA GLN A 46 -7.15 -9.11 29.07
C GLN A 46 -7.56 -7.72 28.57
N GLU A 47 -6.62 -6.96 28.00
CA GLU A 47 -6.83 -5.63 27.43
C GLU A 47 -7.62 -5.63 26.12
N LYS A 48 -7.77 -6.79 25.45
CA LYS A 48 -8.52 -6.94 24.20
C LYS A 48 -9.84 -7.68 24.36
N ASN A 49 -10.15 -8.19 25.56
CA ASN A 49 -11.34 -9.00 25.79
C ASN A 49 -12.62 -8.21 25.48
N ASN A 50 -13.37 -8.65 24.47
CA ASN A 50 -14.60 -8.00 24.04
C ASN A 50 -15.87 -8.56 24.71
N GLY A 51 -15.74 -9.53 25.61
CA GLY A 51 -16.85 -10.14 26.34
C GLY A 51 -17.72 -11.09 25.49
N HIS A 52 -17.30 -11.44 24.28
CA HIS A 52 -18.06 -12.26 23.33
C HIS A 52 -17.34 -13.58 23.01
N ILE A 53 -18.14 -14.59 22.65
CA ILE A 53 -17.67 -15.97 22.45
C ILE A 53 -17.77 -16.35 20.98
N LEU A 54 -16.71 -16.92 20.43
CA LEU A 54 -16.67 -17.49 19.08
C LEU A 54 -16.53 -19.01 19.15
N LEU A 55 -17.50 -19.71 18.58
CA LEU A 55 -17.52 -21.17 18.49
C LEU A 55 -16.85 -21.62 17.18
N TYR A 56 -15.78 -22.40 17.30
CA TYR A 56 -15.02 -22.89 16.14
C TYR A 56 -15.32 -24.37 15.85
N PHE A 57 -15.74 -24.65 14.63
CA PHE A 57 -16.05 -25.99 14.13
C PHE A 57 -15.05 -26.34 13.01
N PRO A 58 -14.13 -27.31 13.24
CA PRO A 58 -13.16 -27.71 12.23
C PRO A 58 -13.86 -28.32 11.02
N ASP A 59 -13.19 -28.36 9.89
CA ASP A 59 -13.70 -29.06 8.70
C ASP A 59 -13.34 -30.56 8.75
N VAL A 60 -13.59 -31.29 7.66
CA VAL A 60 -13.29 -32.74 7.56
C VAL A 60 -11.81 -33.09 7.81
N TRP A 61 -10.91 -32.12 7.79
CA TRP A 61 -9.50 -32.30 8.14
C TRP A 61 -9.27 -32.34 9.65
N GLY A 62 -10.27 -32.03 10.48
CA GLY A 62 -10.23 -32.10 11.93
C GLY A 62 -9.42 -30.97 12.58
N MET A 63 -9.10 -31.12 13.86
CA MET A 63 -8.42 -30.07 14.63
C MET A 63 -6.90 -30.16 14.54
N PHE A 64 -6.37 -29.83 13.36
CA PHE A 64 -4.93 -29.67 13.19
C PHE A 64 -4.38 -28.41 13.85
N LYS A 65 -3.05 -28.36 13.98
CA LYS A 65 -2.30 -27.17 14.37
C LYS A 65 -2.81 -25.89 13.69
N ASN A 66 -3.16 -25.96 12.41
CA ASN A 66 -3.70 -24.82 11.67
C ASN A 66 -5.04 -24.32 12.22
N GLY A 67 -5.96 -25.24 12.57
CA GLY A 67 -7.24 -24.89 13.18
C GLY A 67 -7.06 -24.23 14.55
N LEU A 68 -6.12 -24.73 15.35
CA LEU A 68 -5.78 -24.14 16.65
C LEU A 68 -5.22 -22.72 16.50
N LEU A 69 -4.34 -22.49 15.52
CA LEU A 69 -3.77 -21.16 15.24
C LEU A 69 -4.82 -20.18 14.69
N ILE A 70 -5.81 -20.66 13.94
CA ILE A 70 -6.95 -19.84 13.52
C ILE A 70 -7.76 -19.42 14.76
N MET A 71 -8.03 -20.35 15.68
CA MET A 71 -8.71 -20.04 16.93
C MET A 71 -7.93 -19.02 17.76
N ASP A 72 -6.61 -19.15 17.84
CA ASP A 72 -5.75 -18.20 18.55
C ASP A 72 -5.78 -16.80 17.90
N SER A 73 -5.85 -16.72 16.57
CA SER A 73 -5.99 -15.45 15.86
C SER A 73 -7.32 -14.75 16.15
N PHE A 74 -8.43 -15.50 16.25
CA PHE A 74 -9.70 -14.94 16.71
C PHE A 74 -9.64 -14.49 18.17
N ALA A 75 -8.87 -15.18 19.01
CA ALA A 75 -8.66 -14.76 20.39
C ALA A 75 -7.80 -13.50 20.47
N ASP A 76 -6.81 -13.32 19.59
CA ASP A 76 -6.02 -12.09 19.48
C ASP A 76 -6.88 -10.88 19.05
N ALA A 77 -7.99 -11.15 18.35
CA ALA A 77 -9.02 -10.16 18.00
C ALA A 77 -10.04 -9.89 19.12
N GLY A 78 -9.84 -10.47 20.30
CA GLY A 78 -10.59 -10.13 21.51
C GLY A 78 -11.70 -11.10 21.92
N TYR A 79 -11.96 -12.16 21.14
CA TYR A 79 -13.00 -13.14 21.44
C TYR A 79 -12.49 -14.24 22.38
N LEU A 80 -13.37 -14.76 23.24
CA LEU A 80 -13.14 -16.09 23.82
C LEU A 80 -13.49 -17.14 22.77
N VAL A 81 -12.50 -17.91 22.32
CA VAL A 81 -12.67 -18.86 21.23
C VAL A 81 -12.67 -20.28 21.76
N ILE A 82 -13.75 -21.01 21.47
CA ILE A 82 -14.01 -22.34 22.01
C ILE A 82 -14.36 -23.26 20.86
N GLY A 83 -13.62 -24.35 20.70
CA GLY A 83 -13.76 -25.22 19.54
C GLY A 83 -13.34 -26.64 19.83
N ARG A 84 -13.88 -27.57 19.05
CA ARG A 84 -13.73 -29.00 19.31
C ARG A 84 -13.58 -29.81 18.04
N ASP A 85 -12.74 -30.85 18.12
CA ASP A 85 -12.71 -31.93 17.14
C ASP A 85 -13.89 -32.92 17.32
N TYR A 86 -14.95 -32.74 16.54
CA TYR A 86 -16.06 -33.69 16.49
C TYR A 86 -15.80 -34.90 15.56
N PHE A 87 -14.63 -34.97 14.92
CA PHE A 87 -14.14 -36.18 14.25
C PHE A 87 -13.39 -37.11 15.21
N ARG A 88 -13.16 -36.70 16.47
CA ARG A 88 -12.58 -37.53 17.54
C ARG A 88 -11.21 -38.14 17.16
N GLY A 89 -10.34 -37.33 16.57
CA GLY A 89 -9.03 -37.79 16.12
C GLY A 89 -9.08 -38.73 14.91
N ASP A 90 -10.22 -38.84 14.22
CA ASP A 90 -10.42 -39.61 12.99
C ASP A 90 -10.77 -38.73 11.77
N PRO A 91 -9.92 -37.72 11.45
CA PRO A 91 -10.13 -36.83 10.30
C PRO A 91 -9.85 -37.51 8.96
N VAL A 92 -10.41 -36.95 7.89
CA VAL A 92 -10.48 -37.60 6.57
C VAL A 92 -9.11 -37.90 5.94
N TRP A 93 -8.08 -37.13 6.28
CA TRP A 93 -6.73 -37.27 5.71
C TRP A 93 -5.98 -38.50 6.16
N LYS A 94 -6.41 -39.12 7.27
CA LYS A 94 -5.89 -40.43 7.68
C LYS A 94 -6.27 -41.52 6.69
N HIS A 95 -7.29 -41.28 5.87
CA HIS A 95 -7.88 -42.25 4.95
C HIS A 95 -7.67 -41.89 3.47
N ARG A 96 -7.54 -40.60 3.13
CA ARG A 96 -7.34 -40.14 1.75
C ARG A 96 -6.58 -38.81 1.66
N LYS A 97 -5.71 -38.66 0.66
CA LYS A 97 -4.98 -37.40 0.39
C LYS A 97 -5.83 -36.34 -0.31
N ASP A 98 -6.78 -36.78 -1.13
CA ASP A 98 -7.76 -35.93 -1.80
C ASP A 98 -9.04 -36.73 -2.10
N ARG A 99 -10.04 -36.10 -2.74
CA ARG A 99 -11.35 -36.73 -3.00
C ARG A 99 -11.32 -37.89 -4.00
N HIS A 100 -10.25 -38.03 -4.78
CA HIS A 100 -10.04 -39.06 -5.79
C HIS A 100 -9.04 -40.14 -5.35
N ASP A 101 -8.38 -39.97 -4.21
CA ASP A 101 -7.45 -40.95 -3.67
C ASP A 101 -8.19 -42.21 -3.20
N LYS A 102 -7.86 -43.33 -3.83
CA LYS A 102 -8.35 -44.68 -3.52
C LYS A 102 -7.24 -45.63 -3.07
N THR A 103 -6.05 -45.09 -2.80
CA THR A 103 -4.83 -45.88 -2.58
C THR A 103 -4.32 -45.79 -1.15
N THR A 104 -4.60 -44.69 -0.43
CA THR A 104 -4.19 -44.51 0.98
C THR A 104 -4.88 -45.50 1.91
N ASP A 105 -6.20 -45.67 1.78
CA ASP A 105 -6.97 -46.72 2.45
C ASP A 105 -7.99 -47.29 1.43
N PRO A 106 -7.65 -48.40 0.76
CA PRO A 106 -8.49 -49.00 -0.29
C PRO A 106 -9.88 -49.44 0.19
N ASP A 107 -10.01 -49.73 1.49
CA ASP A 107 -11.26 -50.19 2.12
C ASP A 107 -12.05 -49.04 2.77
N PHE A 108 -11.59 -47.79 2.60
CA PHE A 108 -12.24 -46.63 3.19
C PHE A 108 -13.62 -46.34 2.60
N ASP A 109 -14.66 -46.68 3.36
CA ASP A 109 -16.03 -46.26 3.08
C ASP A 109 -16.28 -44.83 3.59
N TYR A 110 -16.17 -43.87 2.66
CA TYR A 110 -16.40 -42.46 2.94
C TYR A 110 -17.82 -42.16 3.46
N GLU A 111 -18.84 -42.85 2.96
CA GLU A 111 -20.22 -42.59 3.40
C GLU A 111 -20.48 -43.20 4.79
N ALA A 112 -19.90 -44.35 5.11
CA ALA A 112 -19.93 -44.90 6.47
C ALA A 112 -19.15 -44.00 7.46
N TRP A 113 -17.95 -43.53 7.08
CA TRP A 113 -17.15 -42.59 7.89
C TRP A 113 -17.93 -41.29 8.16
N LYS A 114 -18.51 -40.70 7.10
CA LYS A 114 -19.32 -39.50 7.19
C LYS A 114 -20.56 -39.74 8.07
N THR A 115 -21.25 -40.87 7.92
CA THR A 115 -22.43 -41.21 8.73
C THR A 115 -22.07 -41.38 10.21
N LYS A 116 -20.96 -42.07 10.50
CA LYS A 116 -20.41 -42.27 11.86
C LYS A 116 -20.16 -40.95 12.58
N HIS A 117 -19.47 -40.01 11.92
CA HIS A 117 -19.12 -38.72 12.53
C HIS A 117 -20.29 -37.74 12.56
N THR A 118 -21.14 -37.75 11.53
CA THR A 118 -22.36 -36.95 11.50
C THR A 118 -23.30 -37.36 12.64
N SER A 119 -23.57 -38.66 12.81
CA SER A 119 -24.49 -39.15 13.86
C SER A 119 -23.99 -38.84 15.28
N PHE A 120 -22.67 -38.76 15.46
CA PHE A 120 -22.06 -38.35 16.72
C PHE A 120 -22.21 -36.84 16.94
N ALA A 121 -21.85 -36.03 15.94
CA ALA A 121 -21.95 -34.57 16.00
C ALA A 121 -23.41 -34.11 16.22
N ASP A 122 -24.36 -34.71 15.51
CA ASP A 122 -25.80 -34.41 15.60
C ASP A 122 -26.34 -34.59 17.04
N LYS A 123 -25.77 -35.52 17.83
CA LYS A 123 -26.15 -35.74 19.22
C LYS A 123 -25.39 -34.84 20.20
N GLN A 124 -24.09 -34.65 19.98
CA GLN A 124 -23.19 -34.09 20.99
C GLN A 124 -23.01 -32.57 20.89
N VAL A 125 -23.09 -31.99 19.69
CA VAL A 125 -22.87 -30.54 19.49
C VAL A 125 -23.92 -29.68 20.22
N PRO A 126 -25.22 -30.02 20.23
CA PRO A 126 -26.22 -29.23 20.97
C PRO A 126 -25.95 -29.19 22.48
N GLU A 127 -25.67 -30.36 23.08
CA GLU A 127 -25.39 -30.47 24.51
C GLU A 127 -24.08 -29.78 24.88
N TRP A 128 -23.03 -29.96 24.08
CA TRP A 128 -21.76 -29.25 24.22
C TRP A 128 -21.94 -27.73 24.16
N THR A 129 -22.70 -27.23 23.17
CA THR A 129 -22.96 -25.79 23.00
C THR A 129 -23.71 -25.22 24.20
N ARG A 130 -24.70 -25.96 24.72
CA ARG A 130 -25.41 -25.57 25.95
C ARG A 130 -24.44 -25.45 27.12
N CYS A 131 -23.59 -26.45 27.36
CA CYS A 131 -22.59 -26.41 28.42
C CYS A 131 -21.56 -25.29 28.24
N VAL A 132 -21.14 -24.97 27.01
CA VAL A 132 -20.27 -23.82 26.75
C VAL A 132 -20.97 -22.52 27.16
N LYS A 133 -22.23 -22.33 26.76
CA LYS A 133 -23.01 -21.13 27.12
C LYS A 133 -23.18 -21.00 28.64
N GLU A 134 -23.46 -22.10 29.34
CA GLU A 134 -23.61 -22.11 30.80
C GLU A 134 -22.29 -21.87 31.54
N THR A 135 -21.18 -22.40 31.02
CA THR A 135 -19.87 -22.34 31.70
C THR A 135 -19.16 -21.02 31.45
N PHE A 136 -19.28 -20.46 30.25
CA PHE A 136 -18.47 -19.32 29.81
C PHE A 136 -19.28 -18.07 29.49
N GLY A 137 -20.59 -18.18 29.32
CA GLY A 137 -21.46 -17.07 28.97
C GLY A 137 -21.82 -16.15 30.15
N GLY A 138 -21.90 -14.86 29.89
CA GLY A 138 -22.49 -13.85 30.76
C GLY A 138 -23.79 -13.26 30.18
N GLN A 139 -24.44 -12.38 30.93
CA GLN A 139 -25.73 -11.76 30.57
C GLN A 139 -25.69 -11.00 29.23
N ASP A 140 -24.55 -10.36 28.92
CA ASP A 140 -24.34 -9.56 27.70
C ASP A 140 -23.48 -10.28 26.65
N THR A 141 -23.20 -11.57 26.85
CA THR A 141 -22.33 -12.32 25.93
C THR A 141 -23.05 -12.63 24.62
N LYS A 142 -22.50 -12.11 23.53
CA LYS A 142 -22.90 -12.47 22.17
C LYS A 142 -22.09 -13.65 21.66
N TYR A 143 -22.69 -14.43 20.76
CA TYR A 143 -22.10 -15.64 20.20
C TYR A 143 -21.95 -15.53 18.69
N ALA A 144 -20.75 -15.87 18.20
CA ALA A 144 -20.45 -16.06 16.79
C ALA A 144 -20.02 -17.51 16.54
N CYS A 145 -20.10 -17.95 15.29
CA CYS A 145 -19.53 -19.25 14.91
C CYS A 145 -18.84 -19.21 13.55
N VAL A 146 -17.82 -20.06 13.42
CA VAL A 146 -17.07 -20.25 12.18
C VAL A 146 -16.84 -21.74 11.94
N GLY A 147 -16.98 -22.18 10.69
CA GLY A 147 -16.74 -23.57 10.29
C GLY A 147 -17.11 -23.84 8.83
N TYR A 148 -16.63 -24.96 8.29
CA TYR A 148 -16.78 -25.29 6.87
C TYR A 148 -17.87 -26.35 6.60
N VAL A 149 -18.84 -25.93 5.78
CA VAL A 149 -19.78 -26.64 4.87
C VAL A 149 -20.59 -27.85 5.34
N THR A 150 -20.33 -28.50 6.47
CA THR A 150 -21.07 -29.74 6.80
C THR A 150 -21.78 -29.75 8.15
N ARG A 151 -22.35 -28.61 8.55
CA ARG A 151 -23.59 -28.45 9.38
C ARG A 151 -23.47 -27.38 10.47
N ILE A 152 -23.50 -26.12 10.04
CA ILE A 152 -23.91 -24.97 10.86
C ILE A 152 -25.42 -25.00 11.21
N ARG A 153 -26.14 -26.06 10.80
CA ARG A 153 -27.60 -26.19 11.01
C ARG A 153 -27.99 -26.27 12.49
N PHE A 154 -27.07 -26.71 13.37
CA PHE A 154 -27.34 -26.92 14.81
C PHE A 154 -27.43 -25.65 15.65
N LEU A 155 -26.85 -24.54 15.21
CA LEU A 155 -26.80 -23.31 16.03
C LEU A 155 -28.06 -22.45 15.91
N LEU A 156 -28.83 -22.63 14.83
CA LEU A 156 -30.04 -21.84 14.57
C LEU A 156 -31.28 -22.35 15.32
N GLU A 157 -31.23 -23.55 15.93
CA GLU A 157 -32.39 -24.16 16.60
C GLU A 157 -32.30 -24.18 18.13
N THR A 158 -31.23 -23.64 18.74
CA THR A 158 -31.24 -23.40 20.20
C THR A 158 -31.95 -22.09 20.52
N SER A 159 -33.26 -22.19 20.63
CA SER A 159 -34.19 -21.18 21.12
C SER A 159 -33.84 -20.73 22.54
N ASP A 160 -33.54 -19.43 22.70
CA ASP A 160 -33.88 -18.64 23.90
C ASP A 160 -34.01 -17.14 23.59
N GLY A 161 -34.51 -16.80 22.39
CA GLY A 161 -34.97 -15.44 22.09
C GLY A 161 -33.89 -14.35 21.97
N GLN A 162 -32.60 -14.65 22.18
CA GLN A 162 -31.51 -13.70 21.93
C GLN A 162 -31.12 -13.69 20.44
N LYS A 163 -31.44 -12.58 19.78
CA LYS A 163 -31.50 -12.41 18.31
C LYS A 163 -30.19 -12.01 17.62
N GLU A 164 -29.02 -12.42 18.10
CA GLU A 164 -27.76 -12.04 17.43
C GLU A 164 -26.78 -13.22 17.33
N THR A 165 -26.83 -13.93 16.21
CA THR A 165 -25.82 -14.93 15.81
C THR A 165 -25.20 -14.48 14.49
N PHE A 166 -23.91 -14.13 14.50
CA PHE A 166 -23.16 -13.84 13.28
C PHE A 166 -22.52 -15.13 12.74
N LEU A 167 -22.71 -15.37 11.44
CA LEU A 167 -22.25 -16.55 10.74
C LEU A 167 -21.17 -16.19 9.72
N LEU A 168 -19.96 -16.73 9.85
CA LEU A 168 -18.97 -16.74 8.76
C LEU A 168 -18.93 -18.17 8.18
N ALA A 169 -19.69 -18.41 7.10
CA ALA A 169 -19.75 -19.70 6.43
C ALA A 169 -19.17 -19.61 5.01
N THR A 170 -18.06 -20.30 4.75
CA THR A 170 -17.50 -20.52 3.41
C THR A 170 -18.23 -21.67 2.71
N LYS A 171 -19.50 -21.44 2.34
CA LYS A 171 -20.25 -21.88 1.12
C LYS A 171 -21.77 -21.98 1.37
N MET A 172 -22.48 -21.09 0.66
CA MET A 172 -23.90 -21.02 0.23
C MET A 172 -25.03 -20.42 1.12
N TYR A 173 -25.57 -19.32 0.57
CA TYR A 173 -26.93 -18.72 0.50
C TYR A 173 -27.95 -18.86 1.65
N ILE A 174 -28.51 -17.71 2.08
CA ILE A 174 -29.97 -17.42 2.25
C ILE A 174 -30.21 -15.89 2.40
N LYS A 175 -31.44 -15.48 2.06
CA LYS A 175 -31.98 -14.14 1.77
C LYS A 175 -31.99 -13.12 2.92
N SER A 176 -31.72 -11.87 2.51
CA SER A 176 -32.02 -10.54 3.07
C SER A 176 -33.16 -10.40 4.08
N SER A 177 -32.86 -9.84 5.26
CA SER A 177 -33.41 -8.57 5.77
C SER A 177 -33.02 -8.36 7.24
N LEU A 178 -32.20 -7.36 7.55
CA LEU A 178 -32.42 -6.33 8.61
C LEU A 178 -31.18 -5.42 8.69
N LEU A 179 -31.40 -4.13 8.43
CA LEU A 179 -30.48 -3.02 8.66
C LEU A 179 -30.55 -2.60 10.13
N LEU A 180 -29.41 -2.40 10.79
CA LEU A 180 -29.21 -1.18 11.58
C LEU A 180 -27.72 -0.86 11.74
N SER A 181 -27.43 0.40 11.48
CA SER A 181 -26.16 1.12 11.56
C SER A 181 -25.53 1.14 12.95
N ALA A 182 -24.23 0.89 13.01
CA ALA A 182 -23.33 1.50 14.01
C ALA A 182 -21.91 1.58 13.41
N ALA A 183 -21.53 2.78 12.99
CA ALA A 183 -20.18 3.13 12.64
C ALA A 183 -19.38 3.37 13.93
N ILE A 184 -18.35 2.57 14.20
CA ILE A 184 -17.19 2.96 15.00
C ILE A 184 -15.95 2.38 14.33
N ALA A 185 -15.02 3.28 14.03
CA ALA A 185 -13.76 3.02 13.36
C ALA A 185 -12.82 2.20 14.25
N THR A 186 -12.34 1.07 13.71
CA THR A 186 -11.00 0.54 13.96
C THR A 186 -10.49 -0.05 12.64
N ALA A 187 -9.55 0.67 12.02
CA ALA A 187 -8.81 0.18 10.87
C ALA A 187 -7.98 -1.04 11.31
N HIS A 188 -8.38 -2.24 10.88
CA HIS A 188 -7.54 -3.43 10.95
C HIS A 188 -7.26 -3.92 9.53
N PHE A 189 -5.97 -3.84 9.19
CA PHE A 189 -5.36 -4.12 7.91
C PHE A 189 -5.71 -5.53 7.43
N LYS A 190 -6.42 -5.62 6.30
CA LYS A 190 -6.34 -6.78 5.43
C LYS A 190 -5.12 -6.59 4.52
N PRO A 191 -4.23 -7.59 4.35
CA PRO A 191 -3.40 -7.64 3.16
C PRO A 191 -4.36 -7.85 1.98
N SER A 192 -4.68 -6.77 1.27
CA SER A 192 -5.50 -6.86 0.06
C SER A 192 -4.61 -7.35 -1.08
N TYR A 193 -4.64 -8.66 -1.34
CA TYR A 193 -4.47 -9.12 -2.71
C TYR A 193 -5.76 -8.69 -3.44
N TYR A 194 -5.74 -7.53 -4.09
CA TYR A 194 -6.77 -7.19 -5.06
C TYR A 194 -6.52 -8.03 -6.32
N GLU A 195 -7.58 -8.61 -6.88
CA GLU A 195 -7.50 -9.28 -8.18
C GLU A 195 -7.06 -8.29 -9.24
N ASN A 196 -6.19 -8.73 -10.15
CA ASN A 196 -5.76 -7.90 -11.28
C ASN A 196 -6.99 -7.52 -12.10
N VAL A 197 -7.26 -6.22 -12.19
CA VAL A 197 -8.40 -5.71 -12.95
C VAL A 197 -8.10 -5.81 -14.45
N PRO A 198 -9.00 -6.40 -15.25
CA PRO A 198 -8.88 -6.37 -16.71
C PRO A 198 -8.76 -4.92 -17.20
N HIS A 199 -7.68 -4.63 -17.91
CA HIS A 199 -7.39 -3.31 -18.45
C HIS A 199 -6.80 -3.45 -19.85
N THR A 200 -6.97 -2.42 -20.67
CA THR A 200 -6.21 -2.26 -21.90
C THR A 200 -4.88 -1.61 -21.59
N ARG A 201 -3.84 -2.03 -22.31
CA ARG A 201 -2.51 -1.44 -22.25
C ARG A 201 -2.14 -0.93 -23.64
N ASP A 202 -1.76 0.34 -23.70
CA ASP A 202 -1.09 0.93 -24.85
C ASP A 202 0.09 1.79 -24.38
N TYR A 203 0.81 2.37 -25.33
CA TYR A 203 1.90 3.28 -25.03
C TYR A 203 2.06 4.33 -26.11
N PHE A 204 2.70 5.44 -25.74
CA PHE A 204 3.08 6.48 -26.68
C PHE A 204 4.24 7.31 -26.15
N TYR A 205 4.76 8.18 -27.01
CA TYR A 205 5.75 9.19 -26.66
C TYR A 205 5.12 10.59 -26.68
N SER A 206 5.59 11.45 -25.78
CA SER A 206 5.24 12.87 -25.69
C SER A 206 6.49 13.73 -25.69
N GLY A 207 6.40 14.93 -26.27
CA GLY A 207 7.54 15.83 -26.39
C GLY A 207 8.59 15.36 -27.40
N GLY A 208 9.83 15.83 -27.19
CA GLY A 208 10.97 15.56 -28.06
C GLY A 208 11.02 16.40 -29.34
N HIS A 209 12.21 16.42 -29.95
CA HIS A 209 12.49 17.12 -31.21
C HIS A 209 13.73 16.54 -31.89
N TYR A 210 13.91 16.87 -33.18
CA TYR A 210 15.11 16.52 -33.92
C TYR A 210 16.26 17.47 -33.57
N VAL A 211 17.43 16.90 -33.31
CA VAL A 211 18.68 17.60 -32.98
C VAL A 211 19.81 17.13 -33.89
N PRO A 212 20.76 17.99 -34.27
CA PRO A 212 21.90 17.58 -35.09
C PRO A 212 22.74 16.48 -34.41
N ASP A 213 23.22 15.51 -35.18
CA ASP A 213 24.04 14.39 -34.69
C ASP A 213 25.57 14.67 -34.73
N GLY A 214 25.97 15.85 -35.20
CA GLY A 214 27.38 16.23 -35.39
C GLY A 214 28.07 15.64 -36.63
N SER A 215 27.39 14.78 -37.38
CA SER A 215 27.87 14.12 -38.61
C SER A 215 27.08 14.55 -39.87
N GLY A 216 26.30 15.63 -39.77
CA GLY A 216 25.45 16.15 -40.85
C GLY A 216 24.03 15.56 -40.88
N GLY A 217 23.70 14.66 -39.95
CA GLY A 217 22.37 14.09 -39.77
C GLY A 217 21.64 14.67 -38.55
N HIS A 218 20.52 14.03 -38.19
CA HIS A 218 19.70 14.39 -37.04
C HIS A 218 19.23 13.14 -36.31
N VAL A 219 19.11 13.23 -34.99
CA VAL A 219 18.49 12.21 -34.13
C VAL A 219 17.29 12.82 -33.39
N PHE A 220 16.32 12.00 -32.98
CA PHE A 220 15.20 12.45 -32.16
C PHE A 220 15.57 12.31 -30.67
N SER A 221 15.35 13.36 -29.88
CA SER A 221 15.80 13.45 -28.49
C SER A 221 14.73 14.09 -27.61
N GLU A 222 14.84 13.92 -26.29
CA GLU A 222 14.02 14.55 -25.24
C GLU A 222 12.53 14.12 -25.24
N GLN A 223 12.23 12.98 -25.84
CA GLN A 223 10.91 12.35 -25.79
C GLN A 223 10.70 11.60 -24.47
N MET A 224 9.46 11.59 -24.00
CA MET A 224 9.04 10.86 -22.81
C MET A 224 8.09 9.72 -23.21
N TYR A 225 8.50 8.49 -22.95
CA TYR A 225 7.68 7.29 -23.01
C TYR A 225 6.60 7.35 -21.93
N THR A 226 5.38 6.96 -22.29
CA THR A 226 4.25 6.81 -21.38
C THR A 226 3.58 5.48 -21.64
N GLU A 227 3.53 4.63 -20.61
CA GLU A 227 2.67 3.45 -20.57
C GLU A 227 1.29 3.86 -20.07
N HIS A 228 0.24 3.47 -20.80
CA HIS A 228 -1.13 3.86 -20.53
C HIS A 228 -1.97 2.63 -20.21
N LEU A 229 -2.55 2.61 -19.01
CA LEU A 229 -3.37 1.52 -18.50
C LEU A 229 -4.78 2.03 -18.21
N LYS A 230 -5.78 1.39 -18.81
CA LYS A 230 -7.18 1.80 -18.69
C LYS A 230 -8.09 0.63 -18.35
N PRO A 231 -8.91 0.70 -17.28
CA PRO A 231 -9.86 -0.36 -16.95
C PRO A 231 -10.83 -0.64 -18.13
N VAL A 232 -11.08 -1.92 -18.45
CA VAL A 232 -11.94 -2.31 -19.60
C VAL A 232 -13.37 -1.76 -19.46
N GLY A 233 -13.88 -1.68 -18.23
CA GLY A 233 -15.19 -1.08 -17.93
C GLY A 233 -15.22 0.46 -17.99
N GLY A 234 -14.11 1.10 -18.35
CA GLY A 234 -13.91 2.55 -18.25
C GLY A 234 -13.42 2.97 -16.86
N ALA A 235 -12.79 4.15 -16.80
CA ALA A 235 -12.40 4.76 -15.54
C ALA A 235 -13.64 5.16 -14.73
N ARG A 236 -13.63 4.85 -13.44
CA ARG A 236 -14.65 5.30 -12.47
C ARG A 236 -14.25 6.59 -11.77
N GLN A 237 -12.95 6.84 -11.70
CA GLN A 237 -12.39 8.07 -11.12
C GLN A 237 -12.34 9.16 -12.20
N PRO A 238 -12.70 10.41 -11.86
CA PRO A 238 -12.80 11.50 -12.84
C PRO A 238 -11.43 11.93 -13.39
N HIS A 239 -10.40 11.89 -12.55
CA HIS A 239 -9.05 12.34 -12.88
C HIS A 239 -8.11 11.13 -13.00
N PRO A 240 -7.41 10.95 -14.13
CA PRO A 240 -6.38 9.94 -14.24
C PRO A 240 -5.16 10.31 -13.37
N MET A 241 -4.32 9.32 -13.09
CA MET A 241 -3.07 9.52 -12.36
C MET A 241 -1.87 9.39 -13.29
N VAL A 242 -0.92 10.32 -13.16
CA VAL A 242 0.38 10.27 -13.85
C VAL A 242 1.48 9.95 -12.84
N PHE A 243 2.12 8.78 -12.97
CA PHE A 243 3.19 8.34 -12.08
C PHE A 243 4.57 8.66 -12.66
N ILE A 244 5.40 9.35 -11.88
CA ILE A 244 6.74 9.81 -12.25
C ILE A 244 7.75 9.23 -11.25
N HIS A 245 8.58 8.28 -11.72
CA HIS A 245 9.55 7.56 -10.90
C HIS A 245 10.73 8.43 -10.44
N GLY A 246 11.51 7.96 -9.47
CA GLY A 246 12.74 8.62 -8.99
C GLY A 246 14.00 8.39 -9.82
N GLN A 247 15.15 8.79 -9.27
CA GLN A 247 16.47 8.59 -9.88
C GLN A 247 16.85 7.11 -9.91
N ALA A 248 17.60 6.71 -10.94
CA ALA A 248 17.96 5.32 -11.22
C ALA A 248 16.80 4.33 -11.42
N GLN A 249 15.54 4.78 -11.41
CA GLN A 249 14.36 3.94 -11.64
C GLN A 249 13.72 4.19 -13.00
N THR A 250 12.70 3.39 -13.33
CA THR A 250 11.77 3.55 -14.46
C THR A 250 10.32 3.43 -13.96
N GLY A 251 9.33 3.57 -14.85
CA GLY A 251 7.92 3.35 -14.54
C GLY A 251 7.60 1.92 -14.06
N THR A 252 8.50 0.97 -14.33
CA THR A 252 8.37 -0.45 -13.96
C THR A 252 8.08 -0.65 -12.47
N ASN A 253 8.65 0.18 -11.60
CA ASN A 253 8.50 0.00 -10.16
C ASN A 253 7.10 0.28 -9.63
N PHE A 254 6.23 0.92 -10.43
CA PHE A 254 4.83 1.08 -10.06
C PHE A 254 3.98 -0.13 -10.48
N LEU A 255 4.46 -0.97 -11.41
CA LEU A 255 3.72 -2.11 -11.95
C LEU A 255 3.66 -3.28 -10.97
N ASN A 256 4.83 -3.78 -10.58
CA ASN A 256 5.01 -4.93 -9.70
C ASN A 256 6.02 -4.61 -8.60
N LYS A 257 5.85 -5.26 -7.46
CA LYS A 257 6.84 -5.27 -6.38
C LYS A 257 7.98 -6.24 -6.73
N PRO A 258 9.19 -6.06 -6.17
CA PRO A 258 10.33 -6.96 -6.41
C PRO A 258 10.11 -8.39 -5.89
N ASP A 259 9.20 -8.59 -4.94
CA ASP A 259 8.77 -9.93 -4.47
C ASP A 259 7.77 -10.62 -5.43
N GLY A 260 7.46 -10.00 -6.58
CA GLY A 260 6.47 -10.46 -7.56
C GLY A 260 5.03 -10.06 -7.24
N GLY A 261 4.79 -9.41 -6.10
CA GLY A 261 3.48 -8.94 -5.68
C GLY A 261 2.94 -7.79 -6.54
N ASN A 262 1.64 -7.51 -6.36
CA ASN A 262 0.98 -6.41 -7.05
C ASN A 262 1.55 -5.06 -6.60
N GLY A 263 1.93 -4.21 -7.57
CA GLY A 263 2.33 -2.83 -7.34
C GLY A 263 1.14 -1.87 -7.34
N TRP A 264 1.44 -0.59 -7.15
CA TRP A 264 0.43 0.48 -7.10
C TRP A 264 -0.37 0.65 -8.38
N ALA A 265 0.17 0.31 -9.55
CA ALA A 265 -0.61 0.33 -10.79
C ALA A 265 -1.83 -0.58 -10.67
N SER A 266 -1.63 -1.80 -10.16
CA SER A 266 -2.71 -2.75 -9.93
C SER A 266 -3.67 -2.26 -8.83
N TYR A 267 -3.16 -1.61 -7.77
CA TYR A 267 -4.01 -0.98 -6.74
C TYR A 267 -4.94 0.06 -7.35
N PHE A 268 -4.39 1.08 -8.02
CA PHE A 268 -5.17 2.22 -8.50
C PHE A 268 -6.07 1.85 -9.70
N LEU A 269 -5.69 0.88 -10.54
CA LEU A 269 -6.61 0.30 -11.52
C LEU A 269 -7.82 -0.35 -10.82
N ALA A 270 -7.60 -1.09 -9.72
CA ALA A 270 -8.68 -1.67 -8.93
C ALA A 270 -9.59 -0.62 -8.28
N GLN A 271 -9.06 0.56 -8.00
CA GLN A 271 -9.83 1.72 -7.53
C GLN A 271 -10.52 2.50 -8.67
N GLY A 272 -10.34 2.07 -9.92
CA GLY A 272 -11.00 2.63 -11.09
C GLY A 272 -10.31 3.85 -11.70
N TYR A 273 -9.03 4.07 -11.41
CA TYR A 273 -8.24 5.10 -12.08
C TYR A 273 -7.78 4.65 -13.47
N GLU A 274 -7.69 5.60 -14.40
CA GLU A 274 -6.89 5.49 -15.63
C GLU A 274 -5.48 5.98 -15.32
N LEU A 275 -4.45 5.23 -15.73
CA LEU A 275 -3.07 5.45 -15.31
C LEU A 275 -2.17 5.76 -16.49
N TYR A 276 -1.29 6.74 -16.30
CA TYR A 276 -0.18 7.07 -17.19
C TYR A 276 1.12 6.93 -16.40
N ILE A 277 1.95 5.97 -16.76
CA ILE A 277 3.20 5.67 -16.06
C ILE A 277 4.34 6.02 -16.99
N VAL A 278 5.13 7.04 -16.62
CA VAL A 278 6.17 7.57 -17.50
C VAL A 278 7.51 6.92 -17.21
N ASP A 279 8.33 6.76 -18.25
CA ASP A 279 9.78 6.80 -18.06
C ASP A 279 10.20 8.26 -18.31
N GLN A 280 10.78 8.93 -17.31
CA GLN A 280 11.26 10.30 -17.44
C GLN A 280 12.15 10.44 -18.69
N THR A 281 12.24 11.65 -19.27
CA THR A 281 13.22 11.90 -20.34
C THR A 281 14.61 11.46 -19.90
N PHE A 282 15.40 10.90 -20.83
CA PHE A 282 16.76 10.41 -20.59
C PHE A 282 16.85 9.15 -19.71
N ARG A 283 15.77 8.37 -19.61
CA ARG A 283 15.68 7.16 -18.78
C ARG A 283 14.93 6.04 -19.49
N GLY A 284 15.41 4.80 -19.36
CA GLY A 284 14.66 3.62 -19.82
C GLY A 284 14.24 3.71 -21.29
N ARG A 285 12.93 3.62 -21.55
CA ARG A 285 12.37 3.69 -22.91
C ARG A 285 12.36 5.10 -23.50
N SER A 286 12.67 6.11 -22.69
CA SER A 286 12.90 7.51 -23.07
C SER A 286 14.40 7.74 -23.26
N ALA A 287 14.97 7.15 -24.30
CA ALA A 287 16.41 7.02 -24.46
C ALA A 287 17.16 8.36 -24.36
N TRP A 288 18.25 8.35 -23.61
CA TRP A 288 19.21 9.44 -23.56
C TRP A 288 20.16 9.38 -24.77
N ARG A 289 20.56 10.55 -25.28
CA ARG A 289 21.61 10.68 -26.29
C ARG A 289 22.96 10.89 -25.57
N PRO A 290 23.94 9.99 -25.71
CA PRO A 290 25.26 10.17 -25.09
C PRO A 290 25.87 11.54 -25.40
N GLY A 291 26.46 12.19 -24.39
CA GLY A 291 26.99 13.55 -24.48
C GLY A 291 25.96 14.68 -24.36
N ALA A 292 24.65 14.40 -24.31
CA ALA A 292 23.62 15.43 -24.17
C ALA A 292 23.43 15.82 -22.70
N GLY A 293 23.93 16.99 -22.31
CA GLY A 293 23.78 17.52 -20.94
C GLY A 293 24.66 16.84 -19.89
N ALA A 294 25.29 15.71 -20.19
CA ALA A 294 26.32 15.05 -19.39
C ALA A 294 27.29 14.33 -20.34
N ASP A 295 28.56 14.20 -19.96
CA ASP A 295 29.55 13.48 -20.78
C ASP A 295 29.27 11.97 -20.78
N GLU A 296 28.97 11.43 -19.61
CA GLU A 296 28.76 10.00 -19.37
C GLU A 296 27.53 9.75 -18.47
N PRO A 297 26.87 8.60 -18.58
CA PRO A 297 25.80 8.23 -17.67
C PRO A 297 26.35 7.83 -16.30
N SER A 298 25.51 7.93 -15.27
CA SER A 298 25.79 7.54 -13.89
C SER A 298 24.86 6.40 -13.45
N THR A 299 25.28 5.65 -12.43
CA THR A 299 24.55 4.50 -11.86
C THR A 299 24.81 4.45 -10.36
N TYR A 300 23.81 4.05 -9.58
CA TYR A 300 24.04 3.75 -8.16
C TYR A 300 24.66 2.37 -7.99
N SER A 301 25.67 2.27 -7.12
CA SER A 301 26.20 0.97 -6.74
C SER A 301 25.18 0.20 -5.90
N ALA A 302 25.28 -1.14 -5.89
CA ALA A 302 24.39 -1.97 -5.10
C ALA A 302 24.47 -1.62 -3.61
N GLU A 303 25.65 -1.22 -3.11
CA GLU A 303 25.85 -0.80 -1.73
C GLU A 303 25.09 0.50 -1.39
N ILE A 304 24.98 1.44 -2.33
CA ILE A 304 24.17 2.65 -2.12
C ILE A 304 22.68 2.28 -2.03
N ILE A 305 22.20 1.39 -2.90
CA ILE A 305 20.81 0.91 -2.91
C ILE A 305 20.50 0.16 -1.61
N GLU A 306 21.35 -0.81 -1.30
CA GLU A 306 21.80 -1.25 0.02
C GLU A 306 21.33 -0.38 1.20
N GLN A 307 22.24 0.56 1.47
CA GLN A 307 22.30 1.42 2.64
C GLN A 307 21.15 2.42 2.73
N ARG A 308 20.60 2.85 1.59
CA ARG A 308 19.64 3.96 1.57
C ARG A 308 18.19 3.52 1.43
N PHE A 309 17.95 2.41 0.75
CA PHE A 309 16.61 2.09 0.26
C PHE A 309 16.07 0.77 0.77
N THR A 310 16.92 -0.24 0.93
CA THR A 310 16.45 -1.63 1.14
C THR A 310 16.82 -2.22 2.49
N ASN A 311 17.95 -1.82 3.07
CA ASN A 311 18.37 -2.20 4.42
C ASN A 311 19.02 -1.03 5.21
N PRO A 312 18.39 0.17 5.25
CA PRO A 312 18.93 1.30 5.99
C PRO A 312 19.11 1.04 7.49
N GLU A 313 18.31 0.16 8.10
CA GLU A 313 18.37 -0.18 9.52
C GLU A 313 19.71 -0.81 9.94
N ALA A 314 20.35 -1.57 9.05
CA ALA A 314 21.65 -2.20 9.34
C ALA A 314 22.82 -1.20 9.32
N TYR A 315 22.68 -0.09 8.58
CA TYR A 315 23.73 0.91 8.44
C TYR A 315 23.49 2.14 9.34
N ASN A 316 22.23 2.41 9.66
CA ASN A 316 21.80 3.44 10.60
C ASN A 316 22.45 4.82 10.35
N GLN A 317 22.51 5.24 9.07
CA GLN A 317 23.14 6.50 8.64
C GLN A 317 22.36 7.74 9.11
N TRP A 318 21.10 7.58 9.49
CA TRP A 318 20.28 8.58 10.17
C TRP A 318 19.44 7.89 11.26
N PRO A 319 19.04 8.58 12.35
CA PRO A 319 18.43 7.92 13.51
C PRO A 319 17.18 7.09 13.21
N GLN A 320 16.31 7.59 12.33
CA GLN A 320 15.07 6.90 11.98
C GLN A 320 15.27 5.63 11.13
N ALA A 321 16.44 5.44 10.51
CA ALA A 321 16.74 4.27 9.70
C ALA A 321 16.49 2.96 10.47
N SER A 322 16.81 2.96 11.78
CA SER A 322 16.58 1.84 12.70
C SER A 322 15.13 1.36 12.80
N THR A 323 14.16 2.14 12.34
CA THR A 323 12.73 1.79 12.37
C THR A 323 12.26 1.03 11.12
N HIS A 324 13.13 0.88 10.11
CA HIS A 324 12.76 0.25 8.85
C HIS A 324 12.43 -1.24 9.05
N THR A 325 11.22 -1.62 8.65
CA THR A 325 10.70 -2.99 8.86
C THR A 325 9.82 -3.47 7.72
N GLN A 326 9.51 -2.62 6.73
CA GLN A 326 8.50 -2.91 5.72
C GLN A 326 9.08 -3.44 4.39
N TRP A 327 10.41 -3.52 4.22
CA TRP A 327 10.98 -4.22 3.06
C TRP A 327 10.54 -5.69 3.01
N PRO A 328 10.19 -6.24 1.82
CA PRO A 328 9.67 -7.60 1.71
C PRO A 328 10.75 -8.71 1.75
N GLY A 329 12.03 -8.35 1.80
CA GLY A 329 13.17 -9.27 2.01
C GLY A 329 14.07 -8.82 3.15
N ASN A 330 15.31 -9.31 3.20
CA ASN A 330 16.32 -8.79 4.15
C ASN A 330 17.02 -7.52 3.63
N GLY A 331 16.85 -7.19 2.34
CA GLY A 331 17.41 -5.99 1.72
C GLY A 331 18.91 -6.00 1.49
N THR A 332 19.58 -7.16 1.53
CA THR A 332 21.04 -7.24 1.34
C THR A 332 21.42 -7.70 -0.07
N ILE A 333 22.58 -7.30 -0.58
CA ILE A 333 23.13 -7.84 -1.84
C ILE A 333 23.12 -9.38 -1.85
N GLY A 334 22.54 -9.99 -2.90
CA GLY A 334 22.38 -11.44 -3.03
C GLY A 334 21.07 -12.01 -2.46
N ASP A 335 20.26 -11.19 -1.79
CA ASP A 335 18.86 -11.54 -1.51
C ASP A 335 18.03 -11.46 -2.79
N PRO A 336 17.19 -12.46 -3.11
CA PRO A 336 16.45 -12.47 -4.38
C PRO A 336 15.54 -11.25 -4.59
N ILE A 337 15.00 -10.66 -3.52
CA ILE A 337 14.14 -9.49 -3.59
C ILE A 337 14.98 -8.23 -3.82
N PHE A 338 16.11 -8.09 -3.10
CA PHE A 338 17.09 -7.06 -3.40
C PHE A 338 17.58 -7.13 -4.85
N ASP A 339 18.01 -8.30 -5.30
CA ASP A 339 18.56 -8.50 -6.65
C ASP A 339 17.51 -8.20 -7.73
N ALA A 340 16.25 -8.59 -7.51
CA ALA A 340 15.14 -8.26 -8.40
C ALA A 340 14.90 -6.74 -8.48
N PHE A 341 15.00 -6.03 -7.34
CA PHE A 341 14.91 -4.58 -7.32
C PHE A 341 16.11 -3.93 -8.01
N TYR A 342 17.34 -4.35 -7.69
CA TYR A 342 18.54 -3.79 -8.31
C TYR A 342 18.55 -4.02 -9.84
N ALA A 343 18.03 -5.16 -10.31
CA ALA A 343 17.87 -5.43 -11.74
C ALA A 343 16.88 -4.47 -12.45
N SER A 344 15.96 -3.82 -11.73
CA SER A 344 15.08 -2.79 -12.29
C SER A 344 15.72 -1.40 -12.33
N ASN A 345 16.88 -1.22 -11.69
CA ASN A 345 17.59 0.05 -11.69
C ASN A 345 18.30 0.25 -13.04
N VAL A 346 18.31 1.49 -13.52
CA VAL A 346 18.92 1.86 -14.81
C VAL A 346 19.77 3.11 -14.65
N GLN A 347 20.63 3.37 -15.63
CA GLN A 347 21.50 4.56 -15.63
C GLN A 347 20.68 5.87 -15.70
N PHE A 348 21.28 6.95 -15.22
CA PHE A 348 20.72 8.30 -15.27
C PHE A 348 21.82 9.32 -15.61
N ILE A 349 21.43 10.57 -15.87
CA ILE A 349 22.37 11.66 -16.09
C ILE A 349 22.50 12.55 -14.85
N SER A 350 23.72 13.02 -14.56
CA SER A 350 24.00 13.90 -13.42
C SER A 350 23.89 15.38 -13.81
N ASN A 351 22.72 15.78 -14.33
CA ASN A 351 22.41 17.18 -14.66
C ASN A 351 20.93 17.47 -14.37
N GLU A 352 20.66 18.00 -13.18
CA GLU A 352 19.28 18.25 -12.70
C GLU A 352 18.56 19.29 -13.55
N THR A 353 19.24 20.36 -13.98
CA THR A 353 18.65 21.40 -14.86
C THR A 353 18.21 20.81 -16.19
N TYR A 354 19.06 19.99 -16.82
CA TYR A 354 18.71 19.34 -18.09
C TYR A 354 17.59 18.31 -17.92
N GLN A 355 17.67 17.49 -16.86
CA GLN A 355 16.64 16.50 -16.52
C GLN A 355 15.27 17.16 -16.30
N GLN A 356 15.21 18.19 -15.44
CA GLN A 356 13.97 18.90 -15.12
C GLN A 356 13.40 19.64 -16.33
N SER A 357 14.24 20.28 -17.16
CA SER A 357 13.78 20.97 -18.37
C SER A 357 13.14 20.00 -19.37
N GLY A 358 13.79 18.84 -19.59
CA GLY A 358 13.26 17.79 -20.47
C GLY A 358 11.92 17.23 -19.99
N VAL A 359 11.83 16.89 -18.71
CA VAL A 359 10.59 16.35 -18.13
C VAL A 359 9.47 17.39 -18.09
N GLN A 360 9.76 18.66 -17.76
CA GLN A 360 8.75 19.72 -17.80
C GLN A 360 8.16 19.88 -19.21
N ALA A 361 9.02 19.97 -20.23
CA ALA A 361 8.58 20.15 -21.61
C ALA A 361 7.77 18.95 -22.14
N ALA A 362 8.27 17.73 -21.94
CA ALA A 362 7.58 16.52 -22.37
C ALA A 362 6.31 16.23 -21.54
N GLY A 363 6.35 16.52 -20.24
CA GLY A 363 5.22 16.41 -19.31
C GLY A 363 4.07 17.35 -19.67
N ALA A 364 4.37 18.59 -20.07
CA ALA A 364 3.34 19.49 -20.59
C ALA A 364 2.67 18.96 -21.86
N LYS A 365 3.45 18.37 -22.78
CA LYS A 365 2.89 17.70 -23.98
C LYS A 365 2.08 16.46 -23.66
N LEU A 366 2.47 15.72 -22.61
CA LEU A 366 1.66 14.62 -22.10
C LEU A 366 0.31 15.12 -21.58
N LEU A 367 0.28 16.16 -20.76
CA LEU A 367 -0.99 16.71 -20.26
C LEU A 367 -1.85 17.26 -21.39
N ASP A 368 -1.26 17.97 -22.35
CA ASP A 368 -1.96 18.46 -23.55
C ASP A 368 -2.62 17.31 -24.32
N ARG A 369 -1.95 16.17 -24.42
CA ARG A 369 -2.47 14.97 -25.10
C ARG A 369 -3.56 14.26 -24.30
N ILE A 370 -3.46 14.22 -22.97
CA ILE A 370 -4.50 13.65 -22.09
C ILE A 370 -5.77 14.53 -22.18
N GLY A 371 -5.61 15.85 -22.26
CA GLY A 371 -6.69 16.79 -22.56
C GLY A 371 -7.72 16.98 -21.43
N LYS A 372 -7.45 16.47 -20.23
CA LYS A 372 -8.28 16.64 -19.03
C LYS A 372 -7.42 16.74 -17.77
N PRO A 373 -7.91 17.36 -16.68
CA PRO A 373 -7.16 17.50 -15.44
C PRO A 373 -6.73 16.14 -14.86
N VAL A 374 -5.46 16.05 -14.45
CA VAL A 374 -4.84 14.83 -13.90
C VAL A 374 -4.32 15.03 -12.49
N ILE A 375 -4.09 13.93 -11.77
CA ILE A 375 -3.33 13.91 -10.53
C ILE A 375 -1.88 13.54 -10.86
N LEU A 376 -0.93 14.43 -10.57
CA LEU A 376 0.49 14.18 -10.78
C LEU A 376 1.09 13.54 -9.52
N VAL A 377 1.70 12.37 -9.65
CA VAL A 377 2.32 11.62 -8.53
C VAL A 377 3.81 11.44 -8.82
N GLY A 378 4.66 12.11 -8.04
CA GLY A 378 6.11 12.04 -8.18
C GLY A 378 6.79 11.43 -6.95
N HIS A 379 7.85 10.65 -7.16
CA HIS A 379 8.67 10.05 -6.09
C HIS A 379 10.13 10.51 -6.17
N SER A 380 10.77 10.85 -5.04
CA SER A 380 12.20 11.14 -4.98
C SER A 380 12.60 12.27 -5.95
N GLN A 381 13.60 12.07 -6.81
CA GLN A 381 13.92 12.99 -7.93
C GLN A 381 12.68 13.31 -8.79
N GLY A 382 11.82 12.32 -9.03
CA GLY A 382 10.56 12.49 -9.75
C GLY A 382 9.55 13.37 -9.01
N GLY A 383 9.68 13.57 -7.70
CA GLY A 383 8.87 14.49 -6.90
C GLY A 383 9.08 15.97 -7.25
N LEU A 384 10.17 16.32 -7.93
CA LEU A 384 10.43 17.71 -8.38
C LEU A 384 9.69 18.03 -9.68
N MET A 385 9.22 17.01 -10.39
CA MET A 385 8.66 17.15 -11.74
C MET A 385 7.18 17.59 -11.74
N PRO A 386 6.30 17.07 -10.87
CA PRO A 386 4.92 17.55 -10.76
C PRO A 386 4.76 19.06 -10.62
N PRO A 387 5.45 19.78 -9.70
CA PRO A 387 5.30 21.23 -9.59
C PRO A 387 5.75 21.96 -10.87
N LEU A 388 6.78 21.48 -11.57
CA LEU A 388 7.25 22.09 -12.82
C LEU A 388 6.23 21.93 -13.96
N ILE A 389 5.63 20.74 -14.08
CA ILE A 389 4.60 20.48 -15.09
C ILE A 389 3.34 21.28 -14.77
N ALA A 390 2.93 21.29 -13.49
CA ALA A 390 1.76 22.00 -13.03
C ALA A 390 1.88 23.51 -13.17
N ASP A 391 3.09 24.07 -13.00
CA ASP A 391 3.35 25.51 -13.19
C ASP A 391 3.00 25.96 -14.61
N ILE A 392 3.35 25.16 -15.62
CA ILE A 392 3.11 25.50 -17.04
C ILE A 392 1.82 24.89 -17.61
N ARG A 393 1.15 24.00 -16.87
CA ARG A 393 -0.17 23.42 -17.19
C ARG A 393 -1.11 23.40 -15.97
N PRO A 394 -1.37 24.56 -15.35
CA PRO A 394 -2.18 24.59 -14.13
C PRO A 394 -3.60 24.10 -14.40
N ASN A 395 -4.20 24.41 -15.55
CA ASN A 395 -5.58 24.00 -15.86
C ASN A 395 -5.74 22.50 -16.17
N LEU A 396 -4.64 21.78 -16.41
CA LEU A 396 -4.64 20.32 -16.63
C LEU A 396 -4.09 19.55 -15.43
N THR A 397 -3.86 20.24 -14.31
CA THR A 397 -3.42 19.63 -13.05
C THR A 397 -4.52 19.82 -12.02
N GLU A 398 -5.15 18.72 -11.61
CA GLU A 398 -6.12 18.72 -10.52
C GLU A 398 -5.40 18.81 -9.17
N ALA A 399 -4.45 17.90 -8.94
CA ALA A 399 -3.74 17.79 -7.67
C ALA A 399 -2.32 17.23 -7.86
N ILE A 400 -1.49 17.43 -6.83
CA ILE A 400 -0.10 17.00 -6.79
C ILE A 400 0.14 16.13 -5.56
N ILE A 401 0.75 14.96 -5.75
CA ILE A 401 1.22 14.07 -4.69
C ILE A 401 2.73 13.90 -4.83
N LEU A 402 3.46 14.24 -3.78
CA LEU A 402 4.92 14.21 -3.70
C LEU A 402 5.33 13.21 -2.63
N ILE A 403 5.87 12.07 -3.05
CA ILE A 403 6.32 11.01 -2.15
C ILE A 403 7.81 11.20 -1.97
N GLU A 404 8.19 11.73 -0.82
CA GLU A 404 9.58 11.98 -0.47
C GLU A 404 10.35 12.69 -1.59
N PRO A 405 9.93 13.90 -2.01
CA PRO A 405 10.58 14.63 -3.10
C PRO A 405 12.02 15.01 -2.72
N SER A 406 12.97 14.96 -3.67
CA SER A 406 14.36 15.38 -3.38
C SER A 406 14.38 16.78 -2.78
N GLY A 407 15.10 16.92 -1.68
CA GLY A 407 15.09 18.14 -0.90
C GLY A 407 16.23 18.18 0.12
N PRO A 408 16.11 19.05 1.13
CA PRO A 408 15.09 20.09 1.31
C PRO A 408 15.28 21.26 0.31
N PRO A 409 14.50 22.35 0.40
CA PRO A 409 14.72 23.53 -0.41
C PRO A 409 16.12 24.14 -0.26
N PHE A 410 16.67 24.68 -1.35
CA PHE A 410 17.96 25.39 -1.45
C PHE A 410 19.26 24.63 -1.10
N THR A 411 19.18 23.47 -0.45
CA THR A 411 20.34 22.68 -0.01
C THR A 411 20.01 21.21 -0.07
N ASN A 412 21.00 20.37 -0.30
CA ASN A 412 20.90 18.96 0.08
C ASN A 412 20.97 18.85 1.61
N ALA A 413 20.42 17.77 2.16
CA ALA A 413 20.56 17.42 3.57
C ALA A 413 20.77 15.91 3.73
N VAL A 414 21.14 15.51 4.96
CA VAL A 414 21.48 14.13 5.39
C VAL A 414 22.72 13.54 4.72
N THR A 415 22.86 13.67 3.40
CA THR A 415 23.98 13.10 2.64
C THR A 415 24.99 14.15 2.17
N SER A 416 24.64 15.43 2.23
CA SER A 416 25.48 16.58 1.85
C SER A 416 24.83 17.87 2.35
N ASN A 417 25.61 18.94 2.51
CA ASN A 417 25.14 20.31 2.76
C ASN A 417 25.37 21.23 1.55
N ALA A 418 25.53 20.65 0.35
CA ALA A 418 25.73 21.43 -0.86
C ALA A 418 24.47 22.21 -1.26
N SER A 419 24.66 23.45 -1.71
CA SER A 419 23.61 24.23 -2.35
C SER A 419 23.01 23.46 -3.53
N ALA A 420 21.69 23.47 -3.62
CA ALA A 420 20.92 22.80 -4.67
C ALA A 420 19.60 23.55 -4.87
N ARG A 421 18.85 23.27 -5.95
CA ARG A 421 17.50 23.84 -6.16
C ARG A 421 17.47 25.36 -5.97
N PRO A 422 18.21 26.13 -6.79
CA PRO A 422 18.27 27.59 -6.66
C PRO A 422 16.89 28.26 -6.62
N TRP A 423 15.87 27.68 -7.26
CA TRP A 423 14.50 28.19 -7.31
C TRP A 423 13.61 27.72 -6.16
N GLY A 424 14.22 27.36 -5.02
CA GLY A 424 13.52 26.87 -3.83
C GLY A 424 13.45 25.35 -3.83
N ILE A 425 12.48 24.81 -4.56
CA ILE A 425 12.16 23.37 -4.60
C ILE A 425 12.68 22.67 -5.86
N VAL A 426 13.19 23.42 -6.84
CA VAL A 426 13.55 22.95 -8.19
C VAL A 426 14.81 23.67 -8.70
N ASP A 427 15.43 23.12 -9.74
CA ASP A 427 16.68 23.61 -10.33
C ASP A 427 16.49 24.48 -11.58
N ILE A 428 15.25 24.59 -12.08
CA ILE A 428 14.87 25.43 -13.22
C ILE A 428 13.85 26.49 -12.79
N PRO A 429 13.66 27.57 -13.59
CA PRO A 429 12.67 28.59 -13.30
C PRO A 429 11.26 28.03 -13.03
N ILE A 430 10.63 28.54 -11.98
CA ILE A 430 9.24 28.28 -11.61
C ILE A 430 8.57 29.61 -11.27
N THR A 431 7.28 29.75 -11.59
CA THR A 431 6.62 31.06 -11.57
C THR A 431 6.34 31.56 -10.15
N TYR A 432 6.98 32.68 -9.79
CA TYR A 432 6.77 33.40 -8.54
C TYR A 432 6.04 34.74 -8.76
N GLU A 433 5.35 35.22 -7.73
CA GLU A 433 4.93 36.62 -7.57
C GLU A 433 5.35 37.12 -6.17
N PRO A 434 6.12 38.22 -6.07
CA PRO A 434 6.76 38.95 -7.16
C PRO A 434 7.70 38.08 -8.01
N ALA A 435 7.83 38.40 -9.30
CA ALA A 435 8.61 37.61 -10.26
C ALA A 435 10.10 37.51 -9.89
N VAL A 436 10.64 36.29 -9.89
CA VAL A 436 12.07 36.00 -9.68
C VAL A 436 12.78 36.02 -11.04
N SER A 437 13.72 36.93 -11.22
CA SER A 437 14.60 36.99 -12.40
C SER A 437 15.94 36.32 -12.12
N ASP A 438 16.50 36.52 -10.93
CA ASP A 438 17.71 35.86 -10.47
C ASP A 438 17.47 35.24 -9.08
N PRO A 439 17.39 33.90 -8.96
CA PRO A 439 17.11 33.24 -7.69
C PRO A 439 18.19 33.44 -6.63
N THR A 440 19.40 33.89 -7.00
CA THR A 440 20.47 34.14 -6.03
C THR A 440 20.29 35.46 -5.29
N THR A 441 19.63 36.45 -5.91
CA THR A 441 19.38 37.77 -5.33
C THR A 441 17.93 37.96 -4.90
N ASP A 442 16.98 37.40 -5.63
CA ASP A 442 15.55 37.65 -5.43
C ASP A 442 14.91 36.75 -4.36
N LEU A 443 15.47 35.55 -4.14
CA LEU A 443 15.04 34.62 -3.10
C LEU A 443 15.99 34.75 -1.91
N HIS A 444 15.66 35.69 -1.01
CA HIS A 444 16.38 35.86 0.24
C HIS A 444 16.16 34.63 1.12
N LYS A 445 17.24 34.07 1.68
CA LYS A 445 17.20 32.81 2.44
C LYS A 445 17.41 33.07 3.93
N GLN A 446 16.70 32.32 4.76
CA GLN A 446 16.87 32.32 6.20
C GLN A 446 16.86 30.89 6.72
N MET A 447 17.72 30.62 7.70
CA MET A 447 17.74 29.35 8.39
C MET A 447 16.75 29.38 9.57
N TYR A 448 15.91 28.37 9.66
CA TYR A 448 14.96 28.17 10.74
C TYR A 448 15.39 26.94 11.55
N PRO A 449 15.49 27.07 12.89
CA PRO A 449 15.87 25.95 13.73
C PRO A 449 14.81 24.84 13.70
N VAL A 450 15.23 23.65 14.17
CA VAL A 450 14.32 22.55 14.45
C VAL A 450 13.27 22.99 15.48
N PRO A 451 11.98 22.65 15.33
CA PRO A 451 10.97 22.96 16.34
C PRO A 451 11.32 22.35 17.71
N ASP A 452 11.17 23.13 18.78
CA ASP A 452 11.50 22.68 20.15
C ASP A 452 10.70 21.46 20.61
N ASN A 453 9.52 21.24 20.02
CA ASN A 453 8.63 20.11 20.30
C ASN A 453 8.83 18.91 19.37
N ALA A 454 9.92 18.87 18.59
CA ALA A 454 10.21 17.75 17.71
C ALA A 454 10.40 16.46 18.50
N THR A 455 9.60 15.44 18.17
CA THR A 455 9.65 14.11 18.79
C THR A 455 10.59 13.14 18.06
N GLU A 456 11.09 13.55 16.89
CA GLU A 456 12.00 12.79 16.05
C GLU A 456 13.21 13.64 15.64
N TYR A 457 14.26 13.00 15.12
CA TYR A 457 15.44 13.70 14.63
C TYR A 457 15.13 14.50 13.35
N LEU A 458 15.23 15.82 13.42
CA LEU A 458 15.03 16.72 12.29
C LEU A 458 16.27 17.58 12.06
N VAL A 459 16.41 18.13 10.84
CA VAL A 459 17.47 19.08 10.49
C VAL A 459 16.92 20.49 10.26
N PRO A 460 17.67 21.57 10.55
CA PRO A 460 17.21 22.94 10.30
C PRO A 460 16.78 23.18 8.85
N CYS A 461 15.79 24.06 8.66
CA CYS A 461 15.27 24.40 7.33
C CYS A 461 15.92 25.66 6.78
N THR A 462 16.39 25.61 5.54
CA THR A 462 16.67 26.85 4.77
C THR A 462 15.43 27.19 3.96
N LEU A 463 14.74 28.28 4.31
CA LEU A 463 13.51 28.74 3.64
C LEU A 463 13.70 30.19 3.15
N GLN A 464 12.65 30.80 2.59
CA GLN A 464 12.69 32.23 2.29
C GLN A 464 12.78 33.03 3.60
N ALA A 465 13.50 34.15 3.58
CA ALA A 465 13.53 35.10 4.68
C ALA A 465 12.15 35.79 4.83
N GLU A 466 11.81 36.22 6.04
CA GLU A 466 10.55 36.93 6.28
C GLU A 466 10.57 38.37 5.74
N THR A 467 11.76 38.95 5.60
CA THR A 467 11.96 40.30 5.05
C THR A 467 13.06 40.28 3.98
N PRO A 468 12.77 40.70 2.73
CA PRO A 468 11.44 41.08 2.21
C PRO A 468 10.46 39.90 2.27
N ALA A 469 9.16 40.19 2.17
CA ALA A 469 8.11 39.16 2.25
C ALA A 469 8.38 38.00 1.27
N PRO A 470 8.17 36.73 1.68
CA PRO A 470 8.37 35.58 0.81
C PRO A 470 7.59 35.69 -0.50
N ARG A 471 8.23 35.29 -1.60
CA ARG A 471 7.61 35.24 -2.92
C ARG A 471 6.71 34.01 -3.04
N GLN A 472 5.63 34.14 -3.79
CA GLN A 472 4.51 33.20 -3.84
C GLN A 472 4.53 32.40 -5.14
N LEU A 473 4.39 31.07 -5.08
CA LEU A 473 4.31 30.18 -6.25
C LEU A 473 2.91 30.25 -6.87
N VAL A 474 2.62 31.32 -7.63
CA VAL A 474 1.24 31.70 -7.98
C VAL A 474 0.45 30.68 -8.77
N ASN A 475 1.09 29.88 -9.64
CA ASN A 475 0.37 28.84 -10.40
C ASN A 475 0.12 27.58 -9.57
N LEU A 476 0.91 27.35 -8.52
CA LEU A 476 0.76 26.22 -7.60
C LEU A 476 -0.10 26.55 -6.38
N ALA A 477 -0.15 27.83 -5.97
CA ALA A 477 -0.89 28.28 -4.79
C ALA A 477 -2.36 27.79 -4.73
N PRO A 478 -3.10 27.72 -5.85
CA PRO A 478 -4.48 27.20 -5.84
C PRO A 478 -4.60 25.68 -5.69
N LYS A 479 -3.51 24.93 -5.93
CA LYS A 479 -3.51 23.48 -6.10
C LYS A 479 -3.49 22.75 -4.75
N PRO A 480 -4.29 21.68 -4.59
CA PRO A 480 -4.06 20.69 -3.56
C PRO A 480 -2.71 20.00 -3.77
N ILE A 481 -1.86 20.02 -2.74
CA ILE A 481 -0.54 19.39 -2.74
C ILE A 481 -0.44 18.51 -1.51
N LEU A 482 -0.13 17.23 -1.69
CA LEU A 482 0.16 16.29 -0.61
C LEU A 482 1.63 15.90 -0.66
N LEU A 483 2.39 16.28 0.36
CA LEU A 483 3.74 15.78 0.57
C LEU A 483 3.68 14.61 1.56
N VAL A 484 4.30 13.48 1.21
CA VAL A 484 4.25 12.23 1.98
C VAL A 484 5.64 11.84 2.41
N THR A 485 5.81 11.58 3.71
CA THR A 485 7.09 11.21 4.31
C THR A 485 6.93 9.94 5.12
N THR A 486 7.80 8.97 4.88
CA THR A 486 7.84 7.70 5.62
C THR A 486 8.70 7.82 6.88
N GLN A 487 8.55 6.88 7.80
CA GLN A 487 9.23 6.93 9.08
C GLN A 487 10.74 6.72 8.94
N ALA A 488 11.14 5.67 8.23
CA ALA A 488 12.52 5.18 8.24
C ALA A 488 13.38 5.73 7.11
N SER A 489 12.82 6.52 6.20
CA SER A 489 13.55 7.10 5.08
C SER A 489 14.54 8.19 5.50
N TYR A 490 15.60 8.37 4.71
CA TYR A 490 16.53 9.50 4.84
C TYR A 490 15.88 10.85 4.54
N HIS A 491 14.64 10.87 4.05
CA HIS A 491 13.80 12.06 3.90
C HIS A 491 13.14 12.50 5.20
N ALA A 492 12.92 11.58 6.15
CA ALA A 492 12.26 11.87 7.43
C ALA A 492 12.84 13.09 8.16
N PRO A 493 14.18 13.31 8.18
CA PRO A 493 14.75 14.46 8.86
C PRO A 493 14.43 15.83 8.24
N TYR A 494 14.06 15.92 6.95
CA TYR A 494 14.03 17.20 6.24
C TYR A 494 12.77 17.50 5.42
N ASP A 495 11.93 16.51 5.09
CA ASP A 495 10.76 16.73 4.23
C ASP A 495 9.77 17.76 4.80
N TYR A 496 9.74 17.91 6.13
CA TYR A 496 8.95 18.95 6.80
C TYR A 496 9.37 20.37 6.37
N CYS A 497 10.63 20.58 5.97
CA CYS A 497 11.11 21.84 5.41
C CYS A 497 10.50 22.10 4.03
N THR A 498 10.39 21.07 3.20
CA THR A 498 9.73 21.17 1.88
C THR A 498 8.24 21.52 2.05
N ALA A 499 7.55 20.89 3.00
CA ALA A 499 6.17 21.21 3.32
C ALA A 499 6.00 22.67 3.81
N LYS A 500 6.88 23.13 4.71
CA LYS A 500 6.91 24.53 5.17
C LYS A 500 7.17 25.51 4.02
N TYR A 501 8.04 25.17 3.07
CA TYR A 501 8.32 26.03 1.93
C TYR A 501 7.10 26.24 1.05
N TYR A 502 6.35 25.16 0.73
CA TYR A 502 5.10 25.29 -0.03
C TYR A 502 4.10 26.21 0.68
N GLN A 503 3.93 26.05 2.00
CA GLN A 503 3.05 26.92 2.79
C GLN A 503 3.51 28.39 2.78
N GLN A 504 4.82 28.62 2.97
CA GLN A 504 5.43 29.95 2.94
C GLN A 504 5.29 30.62 1.57
N ALA A 505 5.38 29.83 0.50
CA ALA A 505 5.23 30.28 -0.88
C ALA A 505 3.76 30.29 -1.36
N GLY A 506 2.78 30.37 -0.46
CA GLY A 506 1.38 30.64 -0.79
C GLY A 506 0.52 29.43 -1.09
N CYS A 507 1.08 28.21 -1.06
CA CYS A 507 0.33 26.98 -1.27
C CYS A 507 -0.40 26.58 0.03
N SER A 508 -1.43 27.35 0.40
CA SER A 508 -2.21 27.17 1.63
C SER A 508 -2.91 25.81 1.74
N LYS A 509 -3.15 25.14 0.60
CA LYS A 509 -3.71 23.77 0.54
C LYS A 509 -2.66 22.67 0.63
N ALA A 510 -1.37 23.01 0.70
CA ALA A 510 -0.31 22.02 0.87
C ALA A 510 -0.42 21.34 2.24
N LYS A 511 -0.45 20.00 2.23
CA LYS A 511 -0.51 19.16 3.42
C LYS A 511 0.73 18.28 3.48
N HIS A 512 1.24 18.08 4.69
CA HIS A 512 2.28 17.11 4.98
C HIS A 512 1.62 15.90 5.66
N LEU A 513 1.73 14.75 5.02
CA LEU A 513 1.35 13.46 5.57
C LEU A 513 2.63 12.73 5.99
N HIS A 514 2.99 12.90 7.26
CA HIS A 514 3.98 12.06 7.90
C HIS A 514 3.31 10.75 8.31
N LEU A 515 3.71 9.63 7.72
CA LEU A 515 2.99 8.35 7.84
C LEU A 515 2.76 7.88 9.30
N PRO A 516 3.71 8.05 10.24
CA PRO A 516 3.48 7.76 11.66
C PRO A 516 2.27 8.46 12.28
N ASP A 517 1.96 9.69 11.86
CA ASP A 517 0.79 10.45 12.35
C ASP A 517 -0.53 9.82 11.88
N ALA A 518 -0.50 9.03 10.81
CA ALA A 518 -1.61 8.25 10.29
C ALA A 518 -1.60 6.79 10.78
N GLY A 519 -0.75 6.44 11.75
CA GLY A 519 -0.64 5.08 12.30
C GLY A 519 0.06 4.08 11.37
N VAL A 520 0.84 4.55 10.40
CA VAL A 520 1.60 3.71 9.45
C VAL A 520 3.09 3.85 9.75
N TYR A 521 3.73 2.73 10.10
CA TYR A 521 5.09 2.72 10.65
C TYR A 521 6.04 1.83 9.85
N GLY A 522 7.33 2.11 10.00
CA GLY A 522 8.44 1.29 9.54
C GLY A 522 8.70 1.29 8.03
N ASN A 523 8.00 2.14 7.28
CA ASN A 523 8.24 2.34 5.86
C ASN A 523 9.54 3.10 5.60
N GLY A 524 10.27 2.69 4.57
CA GLY A 524 11.44 3.38 4.05
C GLY A 524 11.14 4.14 2.74
N HIS A 525 12.20 4.51 2.02
CA HIS A 525 12.08 5.39 0.85
C HIS A 525 11.29 4.78 -0.32
N MET A 526 11.31 3.45 -0.44
CA MET A 526 10.66 2.72 -1.54
C MET A 526 9.26 2.25 -1.15
N VAL A 527 8.50 3.11 -0.48
CA VAL A 527 7.20 2.83 0.15
C VAL A 527 6.19 2.07 -0.73
N PHE A 528 6.21 2.27 -2.04
CA PHE A 528 5.31 1.59 -2.99
C PHE A 528 5.70 0.13 -3.27
N LEU A 529 6.95 -0.25 -3.00
CA LEU A 529 7.49 -1.59 -3.13
C LEU A 529 7.41 -2.40 -1.82
N GLU A 530 7.08 -1.76 -0.70
CA GLU A 530 7.12 -2.37 0.62
C GLU A 530 5.86 -3.19 0.96
N LYS A 531 5.95 -4.03 2.00
CA LYS A 531 4.92 -5.02 2.39
C LYS A 531 3.53 -4.38 2.56
N ASN A 532 3.46 -3.27 3.28
CA ASN A 532 2.23 -2.53 3.56
C ASN A 532 1.92 -1.43 2.53
N SER A 533 2.54 -1.43 1.34
CA SER A 533 2.39 -0.34 0.36
C SER A 533 0.95 -0.03 -0.05
N ASN A 534 0.04 -1.01 0.01
CA ASN A 534 -1.39 -0.84 -0.29
C ASN A 534 -2.11 0.03 0.74
N VAL A 535 -1.62 0.07 1.98
CA VAL A 535 -2.18 0.92 3.03
C VAL A 535 -1.84 2.37 2.74
N VAL A 536 -0.58 2.62 2.35
CA VAL A 536 -0.14 3.95 1.94
C VAL A 536 -0.93 4.40 0.70
N ALA A 537 -1.12 3.52 -0.29
CA ALA A 537 -1.97 3.82 -1.45
C ALA A 537 -3.43 4.15 -1.05
N GLY A 538 -3.98 3.48 -0.04
CA GLY A 538 -5.28 3.80 0.55
C GLY A 538 -5.33 5.20 1.16
N LEU A 539 -4.31 5.61 1.91
CA LEU A 539 -4.22 6.98 2.45
C LEU A 539 -4.17 8.03 1.33
N LEU A 540 -3.43 7.76 0.25
CA LEU A 540 -3.41 8.65 -0.91
C LEU A 540 -4.79 8.75 -1.56
N GLN A 541 -5.48 7.63 -1.73
CA GLN A 541 -6.83 7.58 -2.28
C GLN A 541 -7.84 8.33 -1.40
N ASP A 542 -7.78 8.14 -0.09
CA ASP A 542 -8.65 8.83 0.88
C ASP A 542 -8.43 10.35 0.86
N TRP A 543 -7.19 10.80 0.59
CA TRP A 543 -6.90 12.21 0.39
C TRP A 543 -7.49 12.71 -0.94
N VAL A 544 -7.28 11.98 -2.04
CA VAL A 544 -7.84 12.33 -3.36
C VAL A 544 -9.37 12.38 -3.34
N ALA A 545 -10.03 11.46 -2.65
CA ALA A 545 -11.49 11.39 -2.57
C ALA A 545 -12.14 12.57 -1.81
N LYS A 546 -11.34 13.42 -1.15
CA LYS A 546 -11.79 14.62 -0.42
C LYS A 546 -11.60 15.92 -1.22
N LEU A 547 -10.98 15.85 -2.40
CA LEU A 547 -10.88 16.96 -3.34
C LEU A 547 -12.23 17.14 -4.04
#